data_AF-L1P449-F1
#
_entry.id   AF-L1P449-F1
#
_cell.length_a   1.000
_cell.length_b   1.000
_cell.length_c   1.000
_cell.angle_alpha   90.00
_cell.angle_beta   90.00
_cell.angle_gamma   90.00
#
_symmetry.space_group_name_H-M   'P 1'
#
loop_
_entity.id
_entity.type
_entity.pdbx_description
1 polymer ?
#
loop_
_entity_poly.entity_id
_entity_poly.type
_entity_poly.pdbx_seq_one_letter_code
_entity_poly.pdbx_strand_id
1 'polypeptide(L)'
;MLHSYKLKTIDDAINLPTPSINAVRRDYGAEACDKFVMAWLVYLNEMLNLSRPMSEDQIRLCSSQIMNDYGYLKLTEISFIFKRILSGEYGEFYERLGIDKVLSFFRQYDKERFTFIDEQRQREHSEFRYQERANETPLDDFKRRLKKAYRLI
;
A
#
# COMPACT_ATOMS: atom_id res chain seq x y z
N MET A 1 13.87 7.94 5.89
CA MET A 1 14.56 6.80 5.23
C MET A 1 15.24 5.87 6.21
N LEU A 2 16.07 6.40 7.13
CA LEU A 2 16.88 5.62 8.09
C LEU A 2 16.15 4.58 8.95
N HIS A 3 14.81 4.57 9.02
CA HIS A 3 14.02 3.58 9.75
C HIS A 3 13.17 2.67 8.87
N SER A 4 13.16 2.86 7.54
CA SER A 4 12.39 2.01 6.62
C SER A 4 12.87 0.56 6.66
N TYR A 5 14.13 0.30 7.01
CA TYR A 5 14.67 -1.06 7.16
C TYR A 5 13.83 -1.94 8.11
N LYS A 6 13.14 -1.34 9.10
CA LYS A 6 12.27 -2.03 10.05
C LYS A 6 10.98 -2.59 9.43
N LEU A 7 10.54 -2.06 8.27
CA LEU A 7 9.34 -2.52 7.56
C LEU A 7 9.68 -3.83 6.83
N LYS A 8 9.23 -4.98 7.32
CA LYS A 8 9.59 -6.28 6.74
C LYS A 8 8.50 -6.81 5.82
N THR A 9 7.25 -6.54 6.15
CA THR A 9 6.09 -7.11 5.46
C THR A 9 5.14 -6.03 4.98
N ILE A 10 4.24 -6.42 4.07
CA ILE A 10 3.14 -5.56 3.64
C ILE A 10 2.17 -5.25 4.80
N ASP A 11 1.99 -6.19 5.73
CA ASP A 11 1.21 -5.99 6.95
C ASP A 11 1.79 -4.85 7.79
N ASP A 12 3.11 -4.88 8.06
CA ASP A 12 3.79 -3.80 8.81
C ASP A 12 3.55 -2.44 8.14
N ALA A 13 3.68 -2.40 6.80
CA ALA A 13 3.55 -1.17 6.04
C ALA A 13 2.13 -0.59 6.11
N ILE A 14 1.10 -1.45 6.05
CA ILE A 14 -0.32 -1.07 6.09
C ILE A 14 -0.77 -0.71 7.51
N ASN A 15 -0.38 -1.49 8.51
CA ASN A 15 -0.95 -1.42 9.86
C ASN A 15 -0.29 -0.37 10.76
N LEU A 16 0.91 0.10 10.43
CA LEU A 16 1.53 1.17 11.19
C LEU A 16 0.68 2.47 11.14
N PRO A 17 0.63 3.22 12.26
CA PRO A 17 -0.22 4.40 12.39
C PRO A 17 0.45 5.62 11.74
N THR A 18 0.55 5.61 10.41
CA THR A 18 1.01 6.78 9.63
C THR A 18 -0.09 7.29 8.72
N PRO A 19 -0.11 8.61 8.43
CA PRO A 19 -1.12 9.19 7.55
C PRO A 19 -0.91 8.73 6.09
N SER A 20 -1.99 8.75 5.32
CA SER A 20 -1.91 8.65 3.85
C SER A 20 -1.37 9.93 3.23
N ILE A 21 -0.83 9.85 2.02
CA ILE A 21 -0.41 11.02 1.24
C ILE A 21 -1.56 12.03 1.13
N ASN A 22 -2.78 11.58 0.87
CA ASN A 22 -3.96 12.44 0.81
C ASN A 22 -4.28 13.10 2.16
N ALA A 23 -4.08 12.40 3.28
CA ALA A 23 -4.25 13.00 4.60
C ALA A 23 -3.18 14.07 4.85
N VAL A 24 -1.91 13.78 4.55
CA VAL A 24 -0.83 14.78 4.68
C VAL A 24 -1.10 15.99 3.78
N ARG A 25 -1.56 15.78 2.54
CA ARG A 25 -1.86 16.86 1.59
C ARG A 25 -2.95 17.78 2.10
N ARG A 26 -3.98 17.20 2.74
CA ARG A 26 -5.08 17.96 3.33
C ARG A 26 -4.62 18.76 4.55
N ASP A 27 -3.80 18.14 5.40
CA ASP A 27 -3.47 18.70 6.72
C ASP A 27 -2.26 19.64 6.67
N TYR A 28 -1.34 19.46 5.71
CA TYR A 28 -0.06 20.18 5.59
C TYR A 28 0.20 20.78 4.20
N GLY A 29 -0.71 20.60 3.24
CA GLY A 29 -0.58 21.12 1.87
C GLY A 29 0.18 20.19 0.90
N ALA A 30 0.02 20.45 -0.40
CA ALA A 30 0.59 19.61 -1.45
C ALA A 30 2.13 19.63 -1.50
N GLU A 31 2.74 20.77 -1.18
CA GLU A 31 4.20 20.94 -1.23
C GLU A 31 4.93 20.01 -0.25
N ALA A 32 4.36 19.79 0.94
CA ALA A 32 4.94 18.91 1.95
C ALA A 32 4.98 17.44 1.47
N CYS A 33 3.91 16.98 0.80
CA CYS A 33 3.84 15.64 0.22
C CYS A 33 4.82 15.46 -0.92
N ASP A 34 4.91 16.45 -1.82
CA ASP A 34 5.78 16.39 -2.98
C ASP A 34 7.24 16.26 -2.52
N LYS A 35 7.66 17.07 -1.55
CA LYS A 35 9.01 17.00 -0.98
C LYS A 35 9.33 15.63 -0.37
N PHE A 36 8.36 14.95 0.24
CA PHE A 36 8.57 13.62 0.81
C PHE A 36 8.87 12.56 -0.28
N VAL A 37 8.06 12.52 -1.34
CA VAL A 37 8.25 11.55 -2.44
C VAL A 37 9.48 11.91 -3.27
N MET A 38 9.70 13.20 -3.56
CA MET A 38 10.90 13.68 -4.22
C MET A 38 12.18 13.30 -3.46
N ALA A 39 12.20 13.44 -2.14
CA ALA A 39 13.35 13.03 -1.33
C ALA A 39 13.69 11.55 -1.51
N TRP A 40 12.67 10.68 -1.57
CA TRP A 40 12.86 9.26 -1.87
C TRP A 40 13.44 9.01 -3.27
N LEU A 41 12.94 9.72 -4.28
CA LEU A 41 13.43 9.59 -5.66
C LEU A 41 14.88 10.07 -5.81
N VAL A 42 15.25 11.16 -5.14
CA VAL A 42 16.64 11.67 -5.08
C VAL A 42 17.54 10.62 -4.42
N TYR A 43 17.15 10.11 -3.25
CA TYR A 43 17.93 9.08 -2.57
C TYR A 43 18.06 7.80 -3.39
N LEU A 44 17.01 7.40 -4.09
CA LEU A 44 17.05 6.26 -4.98
C LEU A 44 18.02 6.48 -6.15
N ASN A 45 18.07 7.67 -6.73
CA ASN A 45 19.08 8.01 -7.75
C ASN A 45 20.51 7.88 -7.19
N GLU A 46 20.75 8.37 -5.97
CA GLU A 46 22.06 8.33 -5.31
C GLU A 46 22.51 6.90 -4.98
N MET A 47 21.61 6.07 -4.47
CA MET A 47 21.95 4.72 -4.00
C MET A 47 22.12 3.71 -5.13
N LEU A 48 21.40 3.87 -6.25
CA LEU A 48 21.43 2.91 -7.36
C LEU A 48 22.57 3.13 -8.35
N ASN A 49 23.33 4.24 -8.23
CA ASN A 49 24.45 4.58 -9.10
C ASN A 49 24.14 4.39 -10.60
N LEU A 50 22.98 4.90 -11.03
CA LEU A 50 22.46 4.72 -12.39
C LEU A 50 23.33 5.46 -13.41
N SER A 51 23.53 4.88 -14.60
CA SER A 51 24.26 5.57 -15.68
C SER A 51 23.46 6.75 -16.24
N ARG A 52 22.13 6.69 -16.14
CA ARG A 52 21.19 7.76 -16.51
C ARG A 52 20.17 7.97 -15.39
N PRO A 53 20.53 8.72 -14.33
CA PRO A 53 19.60 9.05 -13.24
C PRO A 53 18.50 9.98 -13.75
N MET A 54 17.35 10.01 -13.06
CA MET A 54 16.30 10.98 -13.37
C MET A 54 16.78 12.41 -13.15
N SER A 55 16.47 13.32 -14.08
CA SER A 55 16.65 14.76 -13.88
C SER A 55 15.70 15.31 -12.81
N GLU A 56 15.96 16.51 -12.32
CA GLU A 56 15.11 17.17 -11.31
C GLU A 56 13.65 17.32 -11.78
N ASP A 57 13.44 17.66 -13.06
CA ASP A 57 12.10 17.77 -13.64
C ASP A 57 11.42 16.40 -13.77
N GLN A 58 12.18 15.34 -14.07
CA GLN A 58 11.65 13.98 -14.08
C GLN A 58 11.27 13.51 -12.67
N ILE A 59 12.05 13.88 -11.65
CA ILE A 59 11.74 13.61 -10.24
C ILE A 59 10.45 14.31 -9.82
N ARG A 60 10.31 15.61 -10.14
CA ARG A 60 9.07 16.37 -9.89
C ARG A 60 7.85 15.73 -10.56
N LEU A 61 7.98 15.39 -11.84
CA LEU A 61 6.90 14.77 -12.60
C LEU A 61 6.51 13.40 -12.01
N CYS A 62 7.50 12.56 -11.69
CA CYS A 62 7.29 11.25 -11.08
C CYS A 62 6.60 11.37 -9.71
N SER A 63 7.06 12.30 -8.87
CA SER A 63 6.45 12.60 -7.57
C SER A 63 4.97 12.98 -7.72
N SER A 64 4.67 13.92 -8.63
CA SER A 64 3.30 14.35 -8.89
C SER A 64 2.40 13.21 -9.34
N GLN A 65 2.88 12.35 -10.24
CA GLN A 65 2.14 11.17 -10.70
C GLN A 65 1.89 10.18 -9.55
N ILE A 66 2.91 9.89 -8.73
CA ILE A 66 2.76 9.01 -7.56
C ILE A 66 1.72 9.57 -6.59
N MET A 67 1.75 10.86 -6.28
CA MET A 67 0.80 11.48 -5.36
C MET A 67 -0.64 11.47 -5.89
N ASN A 68 -0.82 11.61 -7.20
CA ASN A 68 -2.14 11.61 -7.82
C ASN A 68 -2.73 10.19 -7.88
N ASP A 69 -1.94 9.23 -8.34
CA ASP A 69 -2.42 7.86 -8.59
C ASP A 69 -2.48 7.03 -7.30
N TYR A 70 -1.57 7.30 -6.35
CA TYR A 70 -1.39 6.51 -5.12
C TYR A 70 -1.57 7.32 -3.84
N GLY A 71 -2.32 8.42 -3.90
CA GLY A 71 -2.55 9.31 -2.76
C GLY A 71 -3.20 8.62 -1.53
N TYR A 72 -3.85 7.47 -1.71
CA TYR A 72 -4.42 6.69 -0.61
C TYR A 72 -3.39 5.88 0.19
N LEU A 73 -2.17 5.68 -0.34
CA LEU A 73 -1.11 4.95 0.35
C LEU A 73 -0.56 5.75 1.54
N LYS A 74 -0.23 5.05 2.63
CA LYS A 74 0.44 5.57 3.82
C LYS A 74 1.91 5.88 3.58
N LEU A 75 2.46 6.81 4.36
CA LEU A 75 3.90 7.13 4.31
C LEU A 75 4.79 5.90 4.53
N THR A 76 4.35 4.96 5.37
CA THR A 76 5.03 3.66 5.58
C THR A 76 4.99 2.77 4.36
N GLU A 77 3.87 2.73 3.63
CA GLU A 77 3.73 1.97 2.38
C GLU A 77 4.66 2.53 1.30
N ILE A 78 4.70 3.86 1.12
CA ILE A 78 5.65 4.53 0.20
C ILE A 78 7.10 4.16 0.57
N SER A 79 7.44 4.27 1.85
CA SER A 79 8.79 3.94 2.34
C SER A 79 9.14 2.46 2.13
N PHE A 80 8.15 1.57 2.23
CA PHE A 80 8.32 0.14 2.00
C PHE A 80 8.55 -0.17 0.51
N ILE A 81 7.80 0.47 -0.41
CA ILE A 81 8.03 0.35 -1.85
C ILE A 81 9.46 0.76 -2.19
N PHE A 82 9.91 1.95 -1.77
CA PHE A 82 11.28 2.40 -2.04
C PHE A 82 12.36 1.49 -1.43
N LYS A 83 12.13 0.98 -0.22
CA LYS A 83 13.00 -0.04 0.38
C LYS A 83 13.11 -1.27 -0.52
N ARG A 84 11.99 -1.79 -1.01
CA ARG A 84 11.94 -2.98 -1.87
C ARG A 84 12.59 -2.77 -3.23
N ILE A 85 12.52 -1.55 -3.76
CA ILE A 85 13.28 -1.18 -4.97
C ILE A 85 14.77 -1.27 -4.67
N LEU A 86 15.24 -0.66 -3.58
CA LEU A 86 16.66 -0.68 -3.20
C LEU A 86 17.19 -2.08 -2.85
N SER A 87 16.36 -2.98 -2.35
CA SER A 87 16.73 -4.38 -2.09
C SER A 87 16.66 -5.28 -3.35
N GLY A 88 16.21 -4.74 -4.49
CA GLY A 88 16.10 -5.50 -5.75
C GLY A 88 14.92 -6.48 -5.79
N GLU A 89 13.97 -6.38 -4.85
CA GLU A 89 12.82 -7.31 -4.77
C GLU A 89 11.87 -7.23 -5.98
N TYR A 90 11.90 -6.12 -6.70
CA TYR A 90 11.15 -5.95 -7.96
C TYR A 90 11.91 -6.45 -9.19
N GLY A 91 13.01 -7.17 -9.00
CA GLY A 91 13.86 -7.71 -10.06
C GLY A 91 14.86 -6.70 -10.62
N GLU A 92 15.56 -7.09 -11.68
CA GLU A 92 16.58 -6.25 -12.30
C GLU A 92 15.98 -5.06 -13.04
N PHE A 93 16.64 -3.91 -12.90
CA PHE A 93 16.40 -2.72 -13.69
C PHE A 93 17.76 -2.22 -14.17
N TYR A 94 18.17 -2.70 -15.35
CA TYR A 94 19.40 -2.29 -16.04
C TYR A 94 19.49 -0.78 -16.18
N GLU A 95 20.72 -0.23 -16.16
CA GLU A 95 21.25 1.09 -16.58
C GLU A 95 20.45 2.39 -16.32
N ARG A 96 19.11 2.36 -16.28
CA ARG A 96 18.20 3.49 -16.14
C ARG A 96 16.99 3.09 -15.29
N LEU A 97 16.67 3.92 -14.30
CA LEU A 97 15.40 3.88 -13.60
C LEU A 97 14.57 5.12 -13.94
N GLY A 98 13.76 4.99 -15.00
CA GLY A 98 12.85 6.05 -15.43
C GLY A 98 11.53 6.07 -14.64
N ILE A 99 10.74 7.12 -14.87
CA ILE A 99 9.41 7.33 -14.30
C ILE A 99 8.51 6.10 -14.55
N ASP A 100 8.53 5.59 -15.78
CA ASP A 100 7.78 4.42 -16.22
C ASP A 100 8.06 3.17 -15.37
N LYS A 101 9.34 2.95 -15.04
CA LYS A 101 9.79 1.82 -14.22
C LYS A 101 9.41 2.02 -12.76
N VAL A 102 9.60 3.23 -12.19
CA VAL A 102 9.16 3.54 -10.83
C VAL A 102 7.66 3.27 -10.68
N LEU A 103 6.84 3.83 -11.57
CA LEU A 103 5.39 3.63 -11.53
C LEU A 103 4.98 2.14 -11.70
N SER A 104 5.80 1.33 -12.39
CA SER A 104 5.55 -0.12 -12.48
C SER A 104 5.66 -0.82 -11.12
N PHE A 105 6.59 -0.40 -10.26
CA PHE A 105 6.74 -0.93 -8.92
C PHE A 105 5.58 -0.55 -8.01
N PHE A 106 5.08 0.68 -8.14
CA PHE A 106 3.87 1.12 -7.45
C PHE A 106 2.64 0.32 -7.89
N ARG A 107 2.45 0.09 -9.20
CA ARG A 107 1.39 -0.79 -9.72
C ARG A 107 1.51 -2.22 -9.19
N GLN A 108 2.71 -2.76 -9.12
CA GLN A 108 2.93 -4.10 -8.58
C GLN A 108 2.58 -4.16 -7.09
N TYR A 109 3.10 -3.22 -6.30
CA TYR A 109 2.77 -3.12 -4.88
C TYR A 109 1.27 -2.99 -4.64
N ASP A 110 0.58 -2.17 -5.43
CA ASP A 110 -0.85 -1.95 -5.26
C ASP A 110 -1.69 -3.22 -5.52
N LYS A 111 -1.28 -4.05 -6.48
CA LYS A 111 -1.87 -5.38 -6.68
C LYS A 111 -1.66 -6.29 -5.48
N GLU A 112 -0.42 -6.35 -4.97
CA GLU A 112 -0.09 -7.14 -3.78
C GLU A 112 -0.89 -6.66 -2.55
N ARG A 113 -1.02 -5.34 -2.39
CA ARG A 113 -1.80 -4.68 -1.35
C ARG A 113 -3.28 -5.03 -1.45
N PHE A 114 -3.85 -5.00 -2.64
CA PHE A 114 -5.26 -5.34 -2.85
C PHE A 114 -5.53 -6.79 -2.46
N THR A 115 -4.71 -7.73 -2.94
CA THR A 115 -4.82 -9.14 -2.58
C THR A 115 -4.69 -9.34 -1.08
N PHE A 116 -3.71 -8.69 -0.43
CA PHE A 116 -3.50 -8.79 1.01
C PHE A 116 -4.72 -8.31 1.81
N ILE A 117 -5.29 -7.15 1.45
CA ILE A 117 -6.46 -6.59 2.13
C ILE A 117 -7.69 -7.48 1.91
N ASP A 118 -7.88 -8.02 0.71
CA ASP A 118 -8.99 -8.94 0.44
C ASP A 118 -8.86 -10.21 1.29
N GLU A 119 -7.67 -10.82 1.32
CA GLU A 119 -7.40 -11.99 2.16
C GLU A 119 -7.64 -11.71 3.65
N GLN A 120 -7.19 -10.56 4.17
CA GLN A 120 -7.45 -10.19 5.58
C GLN A 120 -8.94 -10.06 5.86
N ARG A 121 -9.69 -9.38 4.98
CA ARG A 121 -11.15 -9.26 5.13
C ARG A 121 -11.85 -10.61 5.07
N GLN A 122 -11.45 -11.51 4.17
CA GLN A 122 -12.03 -12.85 4.11
C GLN A 122 -11.76 -13.64 5.40
N ARG A 123 -10.55 -13.53 5.96
CA ARG A 123 -10.22 -14.15 7.25
C ARG A 123 -11.07 -13.59 8.37
N GLU A 124 -11.15 -12.27 8.52
CA GLU A 124 -11.99 -11.59 9.52
C GLU A 124 -13.47 -12.01 9.41
N HIS A 125 -14.01 -12.05 8.18
CA HIS A 125 -15.38 -12.51 7.94
C HIS A 125 -15.57 -13.98 8.31
N SER A 126 -14.60 -14.84 7.99
CA SER A 126 -14.67 -16.26 8.32
C SER A 126 -14.61 -16.52 9.82
N GLU A 127 -13.74 -15.79 10.54
CA GLU A 127 -13.60 -15.84 11.99
C GLU A 127 -14.85 -15.33 12.69
N PHE A 128 -15.41 -14.20 12.23
CA PHE A 128 -16.66 -13.67 12.76
C PHE A 128 -17.81 -14.68 12.62
N ARG A 129 -17.96 -15.30 11.43
CA ARG A 129 -18.99 -16.33 11.22
C ARG A 129 -18.76 -17.59 12.03
N TYR A 130 -17.51 -17.98 12.28
CA TYR A 130 -17.19 -19.10 13.15
C TYR A 130 -17.61 -18.80 14.59
N GLN A 131 -17.26 -17.61 15.11
CA GLN A 131 -17.64 -17.18 16.45
C GLN A 131 -19.16 -17.06 16.61
N GLU A 132 -19.86 -16.49 15.62
CA GLU A 132 -21.33 -16.44 15.63
C GLU A 132 -21.94 -17.84 15.73
N ARG A 133 -21.46 -18.81 14.94
CA ARG A 133 -21.95 -20.19 14.99
C ARG A 133 -21.60 -20.90 16.29
N ALA A 134 -20.40 -20.67 16.82
CA ALA A 134 -19.96 -21.27 18.09
C ALA A 134 -20.80 -20.77 19.27
N ASN A 135 -21.27 -19.52 19.21
CA ASN A 135 -22.09 -18.89 20.24
C ASN A 135 -23.60 -18.98 19.95
N GLU A 136 -24.00 -19.60 18.83
CA GLU A 136 -25.41 -19.69 18.42
C GLU A 136 -26.16 -20.72 19.27
N THR A 137 -27.23 -20.30 19.94
CA THR A 137 -28.09 -21.23 20.67
C THR A 137 -29.00 -22.00 19.70
N PRO A 138 -29.49 -23.19 20.06
CA PRO A 138 -30.43 -23.95 19.23
C PRO A 138 -31.69 -23.16 18.83
N LEU A 139 -32.14 -22.22 19.69
CA LEU A 139 -33.28 -21.35 19.41
C LEU A 139 -32.97 -20.29 18.33
N ASP A 140 -31.74 -19.77 18.33
CA ASP A 140 -31.30 -18.78 17.35
C ASP A 140 -31.15 -19.41 15.96
N ASP A 141 -30.60 -20.63 15.88
CA ASP A 141 -30.56 -21.38 14.61
C ASP A 141 -31.98 -21.67 14.08
N PHE A 142 -32.90 -22.11 14.96
CA PHE A 142 -34.28 -22.37 14.59
C PHE A 142 -34.97 -21.10 14.03
N LYS A 143 -34.84 -19.96 14.70
CA LYS A 143 -35.37 -18.65 14.23
C LYS A 143 -34.77 -18.25 12.89
N ARG A 144 -33.46 -18.45 12.70
CA ARG A 144 -32.76 -18.13 11.44
C ARG A 144 -33.28 -18.97 10.27
N ARG A 145 -33.51 -20.27 10.48
CA ARG A 145 -34.06 -21.19 9.47
C ARG A 145 -35.49 -20.82 9.10
N LEU A 146 -36.34 -20.51 10.08
CA LEU A 146 -37.70 -20.01 9.85
C LEU A 146 -37.71 -18.72 9.02
N LYS A 147 -36.87 -17.74 9.37
CA LYS A 147 -36.78 -16.46 8.65
C LYS A 147 -36.33 -16.63 7.19
N LYS A 148 -35.45 -17.59 6.90
CA LYS A 148 -35.05 -17.94 5.53
C LYS A 148 -36.20 -18.59 4.75
N ALA A 149 -36.92 -19.53 5.35
CA ALA A 149 -38.07 -20.17 4.72
C ALA A 149 -39.17 -19.15 4.37
N TYR A 150 -39.44 -18.20 5.26
CA TYR A 150 -40.45 -17.16 5.05
C TYR A 150 -40.06 -16.08 4.03
N ARG A 151 -38.76 -15.94 3.68
CA ARG A 151 -38.30 -15.03 2.63
C ARG A 151 -38.39 -15.63 1.22
N LEU A 152 -38.70 -16.92 1.11
CA LEU A 152 -38.78 -17.68 -0.14
C LEU A 152 -40.24 -17.97 -0.55
N ILE A 153 -41.21 -17.44 0.18
CA ILE A 153 -42.65 -17.48 -0.08
C ILE A 153 -43.11 -16.04 -0.34
#